data_AF-A0A529NHV5-F1
#
_entry.id   AF-A0A529NHV5-F1
#
_cell.length_a   1.000
_cell.length_b   1.000
_cell.length_c   1.000
_cell.angle_alpha   90.00
_cell.angle_beta   90.00
_cell.angle_gamma   90.00
#
_symmetry.space_group_name_H-M   'P 1'
#
loop_
_entity.id
_entity.type
_entity.pdbx_description
1 polymer ?
#
loop_
_entity_poly.entity_id
_entity_poly.type
_entity_poly.pdbx_seq_one_letter_code
_entity_poly.pdbx_strand_id
1 'polypeptide(L)'
;MQEAAVGLLLFLGRRKPVVLLVEDLHWMDAESEGVLVRLAQALPTVRCLLILTCRPEYDRGAFAAAGPSEIRLQAFNTAEAAAFLDYLVGRDPELAQLRGAVGDACKGNALFLEETVRA
;
A
#
# COMPACT_ATOMS: atom_id res chain seq x y z
N MET A 1 9.96 -23.67 9.11
CA MET A 1 8.60 -23.19 8.74
C MET A 1 8.63 -22.36 7.45
N GLN A 2 9.59 -21.44 7.31
CA GLN A 2 9.77 -20.58 6.13
C GLN A 2 9.78 -21.31 4.77
N GLU A 3 10.47 -22.46 4.67
CA GLU A 3 10.55 -23.21 3.40
C GLU A 3 9.20 -23.76 2.93
N ALA A 4 8.34 -24.16 3.87
CA ALA A 4 7.01 -24.67 3.53
C ALA A 4 6.10 -23.55 3.00
N ALA A 5 6.19 -22.35 3.59
CA ALA A 5 5.42 -21.19 3.16
C ALA A 5 5.81 -20.75 1.74
N VAL A 6 7.12 -20.60 1.47
CA VAL A 6 7.62 -20.30 0.12
C VAL A 6 7.22 -21.41 -0.85
N GLY A 7 7.42 -22.69 -0.48
CA GLY A 7 7.08 -23.84 -1.33
C GLY A 7 5.60 -23.88 -1.72
N LEU A 8 4.69 -23.59 -0.77
CA LEU A 8 3.25 -23.52 -1.03
C LEU A 8 2.92 -22.41 -2.03
N LEU A 9 3.47 -21.20 -1.84
CA LEU A 9 3.20 -20.06 -2.71
C LEU A 9 3.73 -20.29 -4.14
N LEU A 10 4.91 -20.89 -4.26
CA LEU A 10 5.47 -21.28 -5.56
C LEU A 10 4.63 -22.37 -6.23
N PHE A 11 4.14 -23.36 -5.48
CA PHE A 11 3.25 -24.39 -6.00
C PHE A 11 1.95 -23.78 -6.54
N LEU A 12 1.34 -22.85 -5.81
CA LEU A 12 0.14 -22.15 -6.26
C LEU A 12 0.40 -21.35 -7.54
N GLY A 13 1.51 -20.59 -7.60
CA GLY A 13 1.92 -19.80 -8.77
C GLY A 13 2.21 -20.64 -10.02
N ARG A 14 2.60 -21.92 -9.86
CA ARG A 14 2.74 -22.85 -10.99
C ARG A 14 1.37 -23.27 -11.54
N ARG A 15 0.37 -23.49 -10.68
CA ARG A 15 -0.98 -23.92 -11.12
C ARG A 15 -1.78 -22.78 -11.75
N LYS A 16 -1.77 -21.59 -11.14
CA LYS A 16 -2.49 -20.40 -11.61
C LYS A 16 -1.75 -19.13 -11.20
N PRO A 17 -1.98 -18.00 -11.89
CA PRO A 17 -1.47 -16.71 -11.43
C PRO A 17 -1.93 -16.40 -10.00
N VAL A 18 -1.02 -15.91 -9.17
CA VAL A 18 -1.28 -15.52 -7.77
C VAL A 18 -0.88 -14.06 -7.59
N VAL A 19 -1.71 -13.29 -6.89
CA VAL A 19 -1.34 -11.98 -6.35
C VAL A 19 -1.31 -12.11 -4.84
N LEU A 20 -0.17 -11.78 -4.23
CA LEU A 20 0.00 -11.75 -2.79
C LEU A 20 0.20 -10.29 -2.36
N LEU A 21 -0.76 -9.76 -1.60
CA LEU A 21 -0.67 -8.45 -0.98
C LEU A 21 -0.29 -8.64 0.49
N VAL A 22 0.79 -7.99 0.92
CA VAL A 22 1.22 -7.97 2.31
C VAL A 22 1.33 -6.52 2.75
N GLU A 23 0.52 -6.17 3.74
CA GLU A 23 0.46 -4.82 4.28
C GLU A 23 1.42 -4.63 5.46
N ASP A 24 1.75 -3.39 5.75
CA ASP A 24 2.40 -2.95 7.00
C ASP A 24 3.73 -3.66 7.32
N LEU A 25 4.61 -3.82 6.34
CA LEU A 25 5.92 -4.49 6.51
C LEU A 25 6.78 -3.89 7.64
N HIS A 26 6.58 -2.62 7.96
CA HIS A 26 7.25 -1.93 9.06
C HIS A 26 6.93 -2.49 10.45
N TRP A 27 5.92 -3.34 10.59
CA TRP A 27 5.58 -4.08 11.81
C TRP A 27 6.00 -5.55 11.76
N MET A 28 6.53 -6.01 10.63
CA MET A 28 6.92 -7.40 10.42
C MET A 28 8.13 -7.79 11.26
N ASP A 29 8.13 -9.01 11.79
CA ASP A 29 9.33 -9.60 12.37
C ASP A 29 10.32 -10.08 11.29
N ALA A 30 11.59 -10.24 11.66
CA ALA A 30 12.65 -10.61 10.72
C ALA A 30 12.49 -12.03 10.13
N GLU A 31 11.84 -12.96 10.83
CA GLU A 31 11.62 -14.32 10.32
C GLU A 31 10.57 -14.28 9.20
N SER A 32 9.48 -13.55 9.39
CA SER A 32 8.42 -13.35 8.41
C SER A 32 8.91 -12.55 7.20
N GLU A 33 9.72 -11.50 7.41
CA GLU A 33 10.37 -10.75 6.33
C GLU A 33 11.27 -11.66 5.47
N GLY A 34 12.04 -12.55 6.10
CA GLY A 34 12.88 -13.52 5.40
C GLY A 34 12.11 -14.44 4.44
N VAL A 35 10.86 -14.79 4.75
CA VAL A 35 9.99 -15.54 3.83
C VAL A 35 9.68 -14.73 2.59
N LEU A 36 9.33 -13.45 2.76
CA LEU A 36 8.99 -12.56 1.64
C LEU A 36 10.19 -12.27 0.76
N VAL A 37 11.38 -12.08 1.35
CA VAL A 37 12.63 -11.89 0.60
C VAL A 37 12.93 -13.10 -0.28
N ARG A 38 12.83 -14.32 0.27
CA ARG A 38 13.02 -15.56 -0.50
C ARG A 38 11.97 -15.73 -1.59
N LEU A 39 10.72 -15.38 -1.30
CA LEU A 39 9.65 -15.40 -2.30
C LEU A 39 9.93 -14.41 -3.43
N ALA A 40 10.33 -13.18 -3.10
CA ALA A 40 10.65 -12.12 -4.06
C ALA A 40 11.76 -12.56 -5.03
N GLN A 41 12.81 -13.22 -4.52
CA GLN A 41 13.89 -13.78 -5.35
C GLN A 41 13.42 -14.91 -6.28
N ALA A 42 12.38 -15.64 -5.91
CA ALA A 42 11.85 -16.75 -6.69
C ALA A 42 10.79 -16.32 -7.74
N LEU A 43 10.27 -15.09 -7.68
CA LEU A 43 9.24 -14.56 -8.58
C LEU A 43 9.56 -14.73 -10.07
N PRO A 44 10.80 -14.58 -10.57
CA PRO A 44 11.11 -14.78 -11.98
C PRO A 44 10.76 -16.18 -12.52
N THR A 45 10.56 -17.16 -11.64
CA THR A 45 10.31 -18.56 -12.00
C THR A 45 8.85 -18.99 -11.85
N VAL A 46 7.95 -18.10 -11.42
CA VAL A 46 6.55 -18.41 -11.14
C VAL A 46 5.60 -17.30 -11.58
N ARG A 47 4.32 -17.63 -11.81
CA ARG A 47 3.28 -16.64 -12.09
C ARG A 47 2.76 -16.03 -10.79
N CYS A 48 3.58 -15.25 -10.11
CA CYS A 48 3.23 -14.59 -8.86
C CYS A 48 3.55 -13.10 -8.93
N LEU A 49 2.63 -12.26 -8.45
CA LEU A 49 2.85 -10.84 -8.20
C LEU A 49 2.85 -10.61 -6.68
N LEU A 50 3.94 -10.07 -6.16
CA LEU A 50 4.06 -9.68 -4.76
C LEU A 50 3.89 -8.17 -4.64
N ILE A 51 2.89 -7.73 -3.89
CA ILE A 51 2.62 -6.33 -3.56
C ILE A 51 2.87 -6.15 -2.08
N LEU A 52 3.72 -5.20 -1.73
CA LEU A 52 4.16 -4.94 -0.37
C LEU A 52 3.87 -3.48 -0.04
N THR A 53 3.26 -3.21 1.12
CA THR A 53 3.10 -1.85 1.63
C THR A 53 3.96 -1.64 2.87
N CYS A 54 4.53 -0.45 2.97
CA CYS A 54 5.37 -0.07 4.08
C CYS A 54 5.41 1.43 4.22
N ARG A 55 5.73 1.90 5.42
CA ARG A 55 6.01 3.32 5.64
C ARG A 55 7.26 3.76 4.86
N PRO A 56 7.39 5.05 4.55
CA PRO A 56 8.57 5.58 3.86
C PRO A 56 9.89 5.23 4.56
N GLU A 57 9.89 5.16 5.89
CA GLU A 57 11.07 4.96 6.74
C GLU A 57 11.54 3.49 6.81
N TYR A 58 10.76 2.55 6.31
CA TYR A 58 11.12 1.13 6.31
C TYR A 58 12.32 0.87 5.38
N ASP A 59 13.33 0.16 5.89
CA ASP A 59 14.50 -0.26 5.11
C ASP A 59 14.11 -1.38 4.13
N ARG A 60 14.22 -1.07 2.84
CA ARG A 60 13.83 -1.95 1.75
C ARG A 60 15.02 -2.75 1.20
N GLY A 61 16.22 -2.57 1.78
CA GLY A 61 17.47 -3.15 1.28
C GLY A 61 17.40 -4.67 1.10
N ALA A 62 16.66 -5.36 1.99
CA ALA A 62 16.44 -6.80 1.91
C ALA A 62 15.78 -7.26 0.59
N PHE A 63 15.01 -6.39 -0.06
CA PHE A 63 14.31 -6.68 -1.32
C PHE A 63 15.05 -6.18 -2.56
N ALA A 64 16.16 -5.44 -2.42
CA ALA A 64 16.83 -4.79 -3.54
C ALA A 64 17.23 -5.77 -4.67
N ALA A 65 17.65 -6.98 -4.31
CA ALA A 65 18.03 -8.02 -5.27
C ALA A 65 16.86 -8.51 -6.15
N ALA A 66 15.62 -8.35 -5.71
CA ALA A 66 14.43 -8.69 -6.49
C ALA A 66 14.03 -7.59 -7.50
N GLY A 67 14.67 -6.41 -7.45
CA GLY A 67 14.38 -5.29 -8.34
C GLY A 67 12.91 -4.82 -8.32
N PRO A 68 12.31 -4.54 -7.15
CA PRO A 68 10.90 -4.18 -7.06
C PRO A 68 10.61 -2.85 -7.75
N SER A 69 9.42 -2.73 -8.35
CA SER A 69 8.88 -1.43 -8.76
C SER A 69 8.31 -0.70 -7.55
N GLU A 70 8.74 0.53 -7.33
CA GLU A 70 8.28 1.35 -6.20
C GLU A 70 7.18 2.33 -6.64
N ILE A 71 6.07 2.34 -5.90
CA ILE A 71 5.03 3.37 -6.01
C ILE A 71 5.05 4.18 -4.72
N ARG A 72 5.49 5.45 -4.82
CA ARG A 72 5.48 6.37 -3.69
C ARG A 72 4.13 7.08 -3.63
N LEU A 73 3.35 6.78 -2.59
CA LEU A 73 2.09 7.46 -2.31
C LEU A 73 2.39 8.75 -1.54
N GLN A 74 2.27 9.89 -2.22
CA GLN A 74 2.38 11.20 -1.58
C GLN A 74 1.03 11.63 -1.01
N ALA A 75 1.05 12.55 -0.05
CA ALA A 75 -0.16 13.26 0.33
C ALA A 75 -0.76 13.97 -0.90
N PHE A 76 -2.07 14.07 -0.95
CA PHE A 76 -2.76 14.80 -2.00
C PHE A 76 -2.32 16.26 -2.01
N ASN A 77 -2.10 16.78 -3.22
CA ASN A 77 -2.02 18.21 -3.42
C ASN A 77 -3.40 18.86 -3.22
N THR A 78 -3.46 20.20 -3.20
CA THR A 78 -4.70 20.94 -2.95
C THR A 78 -5.83 20.57 -3.92
N ALA A 79 -5.52 20.35 -5.20
CA ALA A 79 -6.53 20.03 -6.21
C ALA A 79 -7.05 18.58 -6.05
N GLU A 80 -6.15 17.63 -5.76
CA GLU A 80 -6.51 16.24 -5.46
C GLU A 80 -7.37 16.13 -4.20
N ALA A 81 -6.99 16.84 -3.12
CA ALA A 81 -7.74 16.87 -1.88
C ALA A 81 -9.13 17.50 -2.07
N ALA A 82 -9.22 18.60 -2.81
CA ALA A 82 -10.50 19.23 -3.13
C ALA A 82 -11.39 18.29 -3.97
N ALA A 83 -10.83 17.64 -5.00
CA ALA A 83 -11.57 16.69 -5.83
C ALA A 83 -12.04 15.48 -5.02
N PHE A 84 -11.24 15.00 -4.07
CA PHE A 84 -11.62 13.91 -3.18
C PHE A 84 -12.72 14.32 -2.21
N LEU A 85 -12.65 15.53 -1.64
CA LEU A 85 -13.72 16.06 -0.77
C LEU A 85 -15.02 16.33 -1.53
N ASP A 86 -14.95 16.81 -2.77
CA ASP A 86 -16.11 16.92 -3.66
C ASP A 86 -16.78 15.56 -3.88
N TYR A 87 -16.01 14.49 -3.98
CA TYR A 87 -16.52 13.12 -4.11
C TYR A 87 -17.14 12.62 -2.80
N LEU A 88 -16.50 12.87 -1.65
CA LEU A 88 -16.96 12.40 -0.35
C LEU A 88 -18.21 13.13 0.17
N VAL A 89 -18.24 14.46 0.02
CA VAL A 89 -19.25 15.35 0.64
C VAL A 89 -20.26 15.88 -0.37
N GLY A 90 -19.92 15.84 -1.66
CA GLY A 90 -20.69 16.47 -2.73
C GLY A 90 -20.26 17.93 -2.97
N ARG A 91 -20.81 18.51 -4.04
CA ARG A 91 -20.43 19.84 -4.58
C ARG A 91 -21.39 20.97 -4.23
N ASP A 92 -22.28 20.76 -3.26
CA ASP A 92 -23.19 21.81 -2.83
C ASP A 92 -22.39 23.07 -2.40
N PRO A 93 -22.67 24.26 -2.94
CA PRO A 93 -22.03 25.50 -2.53
C PRO A 93 -22.13 25.77 -1.02
N GLU A 94 -23.20 25.33 -0.35
CA GLU A 94 -23.37 25.51 1.10
C GLU A 94 -22.30 24.76 1.91
N LEU A 95 -21.76 23.68 1.34
CA LEU A 95 -20.73 22.85 1.98
C LEU A 95 -19.30 23.31 1.65
N ALA A 96 -19.12 24.42 0.92
CA ALA A 96 -17.80 24.91 0.52
C ALA A 96 -16.89 25.24 1.72
N GLN A 97 -17.45 25.86 2.77
CA GLN A 97 -16.69 26.17 3.98
C GLN A 97 -16.25 24.90 4.72
N LEU A 98 -17.11 23.88 4.78
CA LEU A 98 -16.79 22.59 5.39
C LEU A 98 -15.66 21.89 4.63
N ARG A 99 -15.76 21.81 3.29
CA ARG A 99 -14.70 21.22 2.45
C ARG A 99 -13.37 21.95 2.66
N GLY A 100 -13.37 23.28 2.74
CA GLY A 100 -12.17 24.07 3.05
C GLY A 100 -11.56 23.71 4.42
N ALA A 101 -12.39 23.71 5.48
CA ALA A 101 -11.95 23.41 6.83
C ALA A 101 -11.37 21.99 6.97
N VAL A 102 -12.03 20.99 6.37
CA VAL A 102 -11.56 19.59 6.37
C VAL A 102 -10.26 19.46 5.55
N GLY A 103 -10.20 20.08 4.38
CA GLY A 103 -9.00 20.08 3.53
C GLY A 103 -7.77 20.63 4.25
N ASP A 104 -7.91 21.79 4.90
CA ASP A 104 -6.84 22.44 5.65
C ASP A 104 -6.40 21.61 6.87
N ALA A 105 -7.35 20.98 7.58
CA ALA A 105 -7.07 20.16 8.75
C ALA A 105 -6.31 18.87 8.40
N CYS A 106 -6.72 18.18 7.33
CA CYS A 106 -6.16 16.88 6.95
C CYS A 106 -4.86 16.98 6.15
N LYS A 107 -4.51 18.17 5.64
CA LYS A 107 -3.24 18.46 4.94
C LYS A 107 -2.92 17.44 3.83
N GLY A 108 -3.95 17.07 3.05
CA GLY A 108 -3.82 16.14 1.92
C GLY A 108 -3.72 14.66 2.30
N ASN A 109 -3.82 14.30 3.59
CA ASN A 109 -3.87 12.89 3.98
C ASN A 109 -5.24 12.30 3.62
N ALA A 110 -5.27 11.41 2.63
CA ALA A 110 -6.49 10.79 2.10
C ALA A 110 -7.32 10.07 3.18
N LEU A 111 -6.68 9.30 4.06
CA LEU A 111 -7.37 8.60 5.14
C LEU A 111 -8.03 9.58 6.10
N PHE A 112 -7.32 10.64 6.48
CA PHE A 112 -7.87 11.65 7.39
C PHE A 112 -9.01 12.42 6.74
N LEU A 113 -8.92 12.72 5.43
CA LEU A 113 -10.02 13.36 4.69
C LEU A 113 -11.29 12.51 4.74
N GLU A 114 -11.17 11.19 4.51
CA GLU A 114 -12.30 10.27 4.56
C GLU A 114 -12.88 10.13 5.97
N GLU A 115 -12.04 9.84 6.96
CA GLU A 115 -12.50 9.60 8.34
C GLU A 115 -13.09 10.85 8.98
N THR A 116 -12.55 12.05 8.68
CA THR A 116 -13.11 13.32 9.20
C THR A 116 -14.52 13.59 8.66
N VAL A 117 -14.84 13.14 7.45
CA VAL A 117 -16.18 13.29 6.86
C VAL A 117 -17.16 12.24 7.40
N ARG A 118 -16.67 11.04 7.75
CA ARG A 118 -17.51 9.94 8.28
C ARG A 118 -17.90 10.11 9.75
N ALA A 119 -17.08 10.82 10.53
CA ALA A 119 -17.27 11.05 11.96
C ALA A 119 -18.43 12.03 12.26
#